data_AF-A0A949ZRV4-F1
#
_entry.id   AF-A0A949ZRV4-F1
#
_cell.length_a   1.000
_cell.length_b   1.000
_cell.length_c   1.000
_cell.angle_alpha   90.00
_cell.angle_beta   90.00
_cell.angle_gamma   90.00
#
_symmetry.space_group_name_H-M   'P 1'
#
loop_
_entity.id
_entity.type
_entity.pdbx_description
1 polymer ?
#
loop_
_entity_poly.entity_id
_entity_poly.type
_entity_poly.pdbx_seq_one_letter_code
_entity_poly.pdbx_strand_id
1 'polypeptide(L)'
;MRSPAPPAKPTFYTPMRLDWTAEKLQALSQEELLNLLDNLDHQLAIGRIPQDVAAALEARIVPLLTLRNGAKRRKQVAKAAALDVKIDGAR
;
A
#
# COMPACT_ATOMS: atom_id res chain seq x y z
N MET A 1 32.20 -10.25 44.27
CA MET A 1 30.81 -10.51 43.82
C MET A 1 30.61 -9.80 42.50
N ARG A 2 30.42 -10.54 41.39
CA ARG A 2 30.12 -9.95 40.07
C ARG A 2 28.61 -9.77 39.96
N SER A 3 28.16 -8.52 39.83
CA SER A 3 26.74 -8.21 39.60
C SER A 3 26.29 -8.79 38.25
N PRO A 4 25.09 -9.39 38.16
CA PRO A 4 24.57 -9.90 36.89
C PRO A 4 24.27 -8.73 35.95
N ALA A 5 24.71 -8.88 34.69
CA ALA A 5 24.41 -7.91 33.64
C ALA A 5 22.89 -7.79 33.45
N PRO A 6 22.33 -6.57 33.36
CA PRO A 6 20.90 -6.41 33.18
C PRO A 6 20.47 -6.99 31.82
N PRO A 7 19.28 -7.61 31.72
CA PRO A 7 18.79 -8.15 30.47
C PRO A 7 18.66 -7.03 29.44
N ALA A 8 19.32 -7.19 28.30
CA ALA A 8 19.27 -6.24 27.20
C ALA A 8 17.79 -6.08 26.75
N LYS A 9 17.25 -4.87 26.88
CA LYS A 9 15.92 -4.56 26.36
C LYS A 9 15.91 -4.80 24.85
N PRO A 10 14.89 -5.47 24.29
CA PRO A 10 14.80 -5.65 22.85
C PRO A 10 14.66 -4.28 22.18
N THR A 11 15.59 -3.98 21.27
CA THR A 11 15.54 -2.77 20.44
C THR A 11 14.44 -2.97 19.40
N PHE A 12 13.33 -2.25 19.53
CA PHE A 12 12.34 -2.15 18.48
C PHE A 12 12.86 -1.23 17.38
N TYR A 13 13.18 -1.81 16.22
CA TYR A 13 13.49 -1.04 15.04
C TYR A 13 12.19 -0.56 14.40
N THR A 14 12.09 0.75 14.17
CA THR A 14 11.00 1.32 13.41
C THR A 14 10.97 0.65 12.03
N PRO A 15 9.84 0.13 11.56
CA PRO A 15 9.76 -0.50 10.25
C PRO A 15 10.27 0.50 9.21
N MET A 16 11.31 0.11 8.45
CA MET A 16 11.89 0.93 7.40
C MET A 16 10.78 1.40 6.46
N ARG A 17 10.55 2.72 6.40
CA ARG A 17 9.72 3.31 5.36
C ARG A 17 10.48 3.10 4.06
N LEU A 18 9.94 2.24 3.20
CA LEU A 18 10.47 2.08 1.86
C LEU A 18 10.12 3.35 1.10
N ASP A 19 11.12 4.21 0.87
CA ASP A 19 10.94 5.35 -0.03
C ASP A 19 10.75 4.81 -1.44
N TRP A 20 9.52 4.88 -1.93
CA TRP A 20 9.13 4.53 -3.29
C TRP A 20 9.56 5.66 -4.23
N THR A 21 10.83 5.67 -4.64
CA THR A 21 11.34 6.62 -5.66
C THR A 21 10.81 6.25 -7.04
N ALA A 22 10.89 7.19 -8.00
CA ALA A 22 10.46 6.91 -9.37
C ALA A 22 11.28 5.76 -10.00
N GLU A 23 12.60 5.68 -9.74
CA GLU A 23 13.41 4.60 -10.30
C GLU A 23 12.99 3.23 -9.75
N LYS A 24 12.71 3.14 -8.44
CA LYS A 24 12.24 1.89 -7.84
C LYS A 24 10.93 1.43 -8.45
N LEU A 25 9.97 2.34 -8.64
CA LEU A 25 8.69 2.01 -9.26
C LEU A 25 8.86 1.55 -10.72
N GLN A 26 9.75 2.18 -11.48
CA GLN A 26 10.02 1.78 -12.87
C GLN A 26 10.72 0.43 -12.99
N ALA A 27 11.49 0.01 -11.98
CA ALA A 27 12.17 -1.28 -11.96
C ALA A 27 11.24 -2.46 -11.63
N LEU A 28 10.03 -2.20 -11.15
CA LEU A 28 9.07 -3.25 -10.79
C LEU A 28 8.42 -3.87 -12.02
N SER A 29 8.19 -5.17 -11.96
CA SER A 29 7.34 -5.88 -12.90
C SER A 29 5.88 -5.44 -12.78
N GLN A 30 5.09 -5.79 -13.80
CA GLN A 30 3.65 -5.51 -13.81
C GLN A 30 2.89 -6.16 -12.66
N GLU A 31 3.30 -7.35 -12.23
CA GLU A 31 2.69 -8.05 -11.09
C GLU A 31 3.02 -7.34 -9.77
N GLU A 32 4.27 -6.92 -9.59
CA GLU A 32 4.70 -6.18 -8.40
C GLU A 32 4.00 -4.82 -8.29
N LEU A 33 3.79 -4.11 -9.41
CA LEU A 33 3.03 -2.86 -9.43
C LEU A 33 1.57 -3.06 -9.03
N LEU A 34 0.93 -4.15 -9.48
CA LEU A 34 -0.44 -4.49 -9.07
C LEU A 34 -0.51 -4.85 -7.58
N ASN A 35 0.42 -5.68 -7.10
CA ASN A 35 0.52 -6.04 -5.69
C ASN A 35 0.77 -4.82 -4.81
N LEU A 36 1.55 -3.85 -5.28
CA LEU A 36 1.79 -2.59 -4.57
C LEU A 36 0.51 -1.76 -4.46
N LEU A 37 -0.29 -1.67 -5.51
CA LEU A 37 -1.59 -0.99 -5.49
C LEU A 37 -2.58 -1.69 -4.55
N ASP A 38 -2.66 -3.02 -4.58
CA ASP A 38 -3.55 -3.78 -3.69
C ASP A 38 -3.14 -3.61 -2.20
N ASN A 39 -1.84 -3.58 -1.92
CA ASN A 39 -1.32 -3.27 -0.58
C ASN A 39 -1.61 -1.83 -0.17
N LEU A 40 -1.57 -0.88 -1.10
CA LEU A 40 -1.87 0.51 -0.85
C LEU A 40 -3.32 0.70 -0.42
N ASP A 41 -4.25 0.07 -1.14
CA ASP A 41 -5.67 0.06 -0.79
C ASP A 41 -5.91 -0.55 0.59
N HIS A 42 -5.25 -1.66 0.89
CA HIS A 42 -5.40 -2.30 2.20
C HIS A 42 -4.86 -1.40 3.32
N GLN A 43 -3.68 -0.79 3.14
CA GLN A 43 -3.11 0.13 4.13
C GLN A 43 -3.99 1.37 4.35
N LEU A 44 -4.62 1.86 3.28
CA LEU A 44 -5.59 2.95 3.36
C LEU A 44 -6.83 2.52 4.14
N ALA A 45 -7.40 1.35 3.82
CA ALA A 45 -8.60 0.82 4.47
C ALA A 45 -8.43 0.60 5.99
N ILE A 46 -7.23 0.19 6.43
CA ILE A 46 -6.92 0.03 7.87
C ILE A 46 -6.41 1.32 8.54
N GLY A 47 -6.40 2.45 7.82
CA GLY A 47 -5.97 3.75 8.35
C GLY A 47 -4.47 3.87 8.63
N ARG A 48 -3.64 2.96 8.08
CA ARG A 48 -2.18 2.97 8.27
C ARG A 48 -1.50 4.09 7.49
N ILE A 49 -2.10 4.50 6.37
CA ILE A 49 -1.63 5.63 5.57
C ILE A 49 -2.77 6.63 5.34
N PRO A 50 -2.45 7.93 5.27
CA PRO A 50 -3.40 8.95 4.86
C PRO A 50 -3.86 8.81 3.39
N GLN A 51 -5.06 9.29 3.09
CA GLN A 51 -5.65 9.29 1.74
C GLN A 51 -4.79 10.04 0.71
N ASP A 52 -4.20 11.17 1.09
CA ASP A 52 -3.33 11.98 0.23
C ASP A 52 -2.05 11.23 -0.15
N VAL A 53 -1.47 10.50 0.81
CA VAL A 53 -0.28 9.65 0.56
C VAL A 53 -0.63 8.50 -0.39
N ALA A 54 -1.76 7.83 -0.15
CA ALA A 54 -2.24 6.77 -1.03
C ALA A 54 -2.50 7.30 -2.46
N ALA A 55 -3.23 8.40 -2.60
CA ALA A 55 -3.54 8.99 -3.89
C ALA A 55 -2.28 9.44 -4.65
N ALA A 56 -1.31 10.05 -3.95
CA ALA A 56 -0.05 10.47 -4.56
C ALA A 56 0.78 9.29 -5.08
N LEU A 57 0.80 8.16 -4.36
CA LEU A 57 1.51 6.98 -4.80
C LEU A 57 0.78 6.26 -5.94
N GLU A 58 -0.55 6.16 -5.88
CA GLU A 58 -1.37 5.60 -6.96
C GLU A 58 -1.17 6.36 -8.28
N ALA A 59 -1.19 7.70 -8.24
CA ALA A 59 -0.96 8.55 -9.41
C ALA A 59 0.40 8.32 -10.08
N ARG A 60 1.41 7.84 -9.33
CA ARG A 60 2.74 7.52 -9.84
C ARG A 60 2.83 6.09 -10.39
N ILE A 61 2.06 5.15 -9.83
CA ILE A 61 2.08 3.74 -10.24
C ILE A 61 1.19 3.48 -11.46
N VAL A 62 -0.01 4.06 -11.51
CA VAL A 62 -0.99 3.79 -12.58
C VAL A 62 -0.44 4.03 -13.99
N PRO A 63 0.35 5.10 -14.26
CA PRO A 63 0.96 5.31 -15.58
C PRO A 63 1.99 4.25 -15.99
N LEU A 64 2.56 3.50 -15.03
CA LEU A 64 3.54 2.44 -15.29
C LEU A 64 2.88 1.10 -15.67
N LEU A 65 1.55 1.00 -15.50
CA LEU A 65 0.81 -0.19 -15.90
C LEU A 65 0.62 -0.23 -17.41
N THR A 66 0.71 -1.43 -17.97
CA THR A 66 0.22 -1.67 -19.34
C THR A 66 -1.26 -1.37 -19.45
N LEU A 67 -1.75 -1.10 -20.68
CA LEU A 67 -3.17 -0.87 -20.96
C LEU A 67 -4.09 -1.92 -20.35
N ARG A 68 -3.71 -3.20 -20.45
CA ARG A 68 -4.46 -4.33 -19.88
C ARG A 68 -4.54 -4.24 -18.36
N ASN A 69 -3.42 -3.99 -17.68
CA ASN A 69 -3.38 -3.95 -16.23
C ASN A 69 -4.01 -2.68 -15.66
N GLY A 70 -3.88 -1.54 -16.35
CA GLY A 70 -4.64 -0.33 -16.03
C GLY A 70 -6.15 -0.56 -16.13
N ALA A 71 -6.61 -1.28 -17.15
CA ALA A 71 -8.03 -1.66 -17.25
C ALA A 71 -8.47 -2.62 -16.13
N LYS A 72 -7.63 -3.58 -15.73
CA LYS A 72 -7.88 -4.47 -14.60
C LYS A 72 -8.03 -3.68 -13.30
N ARG A 73 -7.11 -2.76 -13.02
CA ARG A 73 -7.14 -1.88 -11.84
C ARG A 73 -8.42 -1.06 -11.78
N ARG A 74 -8.82 -0.40 -12.87
CA ARG A 74 -10.08 0.37 -12.93
C ARG A 74 -11.30 -0.48 -12.60
N LYS A 75 -11.36 -1.72 -13.11
CA LYS A 75 -12.47 -2.65 -12.80
C LYS A 75 -12.49 -3.03 -11.32
N GLN A 76 -11.34 -3.24 -10.69
CA GLN A 76 -11.25 -3.53 -9.25
C GLN A 76 -11.77 -2.35 -8.42
N VAL A 77 -11.29 -1.14 -8.68
CA VAL A 77 -11.71 0.07 -7.95
C VAL A 77 -13.21 0.33 -8.11
N ALA A 78 -13.75 0.20 -9.33
CA ALA A 78 -15.18 0.36 -9.59
C ALA A 78 -16.03 -0.68 -8.84
N LYS A 79 -15.56 -1.93 -8.75
CA LYS A 79 -16.23 -2.99 -7.99
C LYS A 79 -16.20 -2.70 -6.49
N ALA A 80 -15.08 -2.21 -5.96
CA ALA A 80 -14.97 -1.84 -4.55
C ALA A 80 -15.93 -0.69 -4.20
N ALA A 81 -15.97 0.37 -5.01
CA ALA A 81 -16.91 1.47 -4.84
C ALA A 81 -18.39 1.00 -4.90
N ALA A 82 -18.72 0.09 -5.81
CA ALA A 82 -20.07 -0.46 -5.89
C ALA A 82 -20.47 -1.34 -4.70
N LEU A 83 -19.51 -1.96 -4.01
CA LEU A 83 -19.77 -2.74 -2.79
C LEU A 83 -19.98 -1.81 -1.58
N ASP A 84 -19.21 -0.74 -1.49
CA ASP A 84 -19.33 0.25 -0.41
C ASP A 84 -20.73 0.91 -0.40
N VAL A 85 -21.20 1.36 -1.57
CA VAL A 85 -22.56 1.93 -1.75
C VAL A 85 -23.67 0.96 -1.34
N LYS A 86 -23.48 -0.36 -1.52
CA LYS A 86 -24.49 -1.36 -1.13
C LYS A 86 -24.55 -1.58 0.38
N ILE A 87 -23.46 -1.37 1.10
CA ILE A 87 -23.44 -1.50 2.57
C ILE A 87 -24.10 -0.27 3.20
N ASP A 88 -23.88 0.93 2.66
CA ASP A 88 -24.48 2.15 3.19
C ASP A 88 -25.98 2.30 2.85
N GLY A 89 -26.45 1.72 1.75
CA GLY A 89 -27.87 1.74 1.36
C GLY A 89 -28.79 0.78 2.12
N ALA A 90 -28.28 -0.02 3.07
CA ALA A 90 -29.03 -1.00 3.83
C ALA A 90 -29.37 -0.55 5.28
N ARG A 91 -29.22 0.75 5.57
CA ARG A 91 -29.38 1.31 6.91
C ARG A 91 -30.63 2.18 7.07
#